data_AF-V4K2A1-F1
#
_entry.id   AF-V4K2A1-F1
#
_cell.length_a   1.000
_cell.length_b   1.000
_cell.length_c   1.000
_cell.angle_alpha   90.00
_cell.angle_beta   90.00
_cell.angle_gamma   90.00
#
_symmetry.space_group_name_H-M   'P 1'
#
loop_
_entity.id
_entity.type
_entity.pdbx_description
1 polymer ?
#
loop_
_entity_poly.entity_id
_entity_poly.type
_entity_poly.pdbx_seq_one_letter_code
_entity_poly.pdbx_strand_id
1 'polypeptide(L)'
;MLSAYNTVQLVQLEGQVKSVSSSVGSLNSTIQGVSSRVSSLNSTIQGSIANINRLSEVASALGSELSELNATLSGRIASLESQLTQLESEVRFPVTIVDALNRTVVIPSMPMRIVTLDPAATEIALAVGAGGQLVAVDNDSVLYLPPPFNDTVHEMVANGSLKVISSTYSSPDIEQIMALSPDLVIGTAGWGYNNYIASTLASYGIPVLLLPSSESP
;
A
#
# COMPACT_ATOMS: atom_id res chain seq x y z
N MET A 1 50.64 -20.35 -97.78
CA MET A 1 51.02 -19.73 -96.49
C MET A 1 49.82 -19.09 -95.80
N LEU A 2 49.13 -18.13 -96.43
CA LEU A 2 47.99 -17.42 -95.80
C LEU A 2 46.76 -18.32 -95.50
N SER A 3 46.39 -19.26 -96.39
CA SER A 3 45.23 -20.12 -96.13
C SER A 3 45.46 -21.11 -94.97
N ALA A 4 46.64 -21.73 -94.91
CA ALA A 4 47.01 -22.64 -93.82
C ALA A 4 47.06 -21.92 -92.45
N TYR A 5 47.53 -20.67 -92.42
CA TYR A 5 47.53 -19.85 -91.22
C TYR A 5 46.10 -19.55 -90.73
N ASN A 6 45.19 -19.17 -91.63
CA ASN A 6 43.78 -18.94 -91.30
C ASN A 6 43.08 -20.22 -90.82
N THR A 7 43.42 -21.39 -91.40
CA THR A 7 42.87 -22.68 -90.95
C THR A 7 43.28 -23.01 -89.51
N VAL A 8 44.55 -22.78 -89.14
CA VAL A 8 45.02 -23.02 -87.75
C VAL A 8 44.32 -22.09 -86.75
N GLN A 9 44.17 -20.80 -87.07
CA GLN A 9 43.43 -19.86 -86.23
C GLN A 9 41.95 -20.25 -86.05
N LEU A 10 41.29 -20.70 -87.11
CA LEU A 10 39.90 -21.18 -87.06
C LEU A 10 39.73 -22.39 -86.12
N VAL A 11 40.60 -23.39 -86.23
CA VAL A 11 40.59 -24.57 -85.35
C VAL A 11 40.81 -24.18 -83.89
N GLN A 12 41.69 -23.19 -83.65
CA GLN A 12 41.93 -22.67 -82.29
C GLN A 12 40.71 -21.93 -81.72
N LEU A 13 40.05 -21.09 -82.53
CA LEU A 13 38.79 -20.43 -82.19
C LEU A 13 37.67 -21.45 -81.89
N GLU A 14 37.54 -22.51 -82.68
CA GLU A 14 36.57 -23.59 -82.43
C GLU A 14 36.82 -24.30 -81.09
N GLY A 15 38.10 -24.56 -80.77
CA GLY A 15 38.49 -25.12 -79.47
C GLY A 15 38.13 -24.20 -78.30
N GLN A 16 38.36 -22.89 -78.45
CA GLN A 16 37.97 -21.89 -77.45
C GLN A 16 36.45 -21.84 -77.27
N VAL A 17 35.67 -21.85 -78.37
CA VAL A 17 34.19 -21.85 -78.32
C VAL A 17 33.66 -23.08 -77.60
N LYS A 18 34.22 -24.28 -77.85
CA LYS A 18 33.83 -25.51 -77.14
C LYS A 18 34.12 -25.42 -75.64
N SER A 19 35.28 -24.90 -75.25
CA SER A 19 35.64 -24.72 -73.84
C SER A 19 34.70 -23.74 -73.13
N VAL A 20 34.39 -22.61 -73.77
CA VAL A 20 33.42 -21.63 -73.25
C VAL A 20 32.03 -22.27 -73.12
N SER A 21 31.57 -23.04 -74.11
CA SER A 21 30.27 -23.72 -74.06
C SER A 21 30.16 -24.68 -72.87
N SER A 22 31.20 -25.50 -72.62
CA SER A 22 31.26 -26.38 -71.44
C SER A 22 31.24 -25.61 -70.12
N SER A 23 31.94 -24.46 -70.08
CA SER A 23 31.96 -23.57 -68.92
C SER A 23 30.56 -22.98 -68.66
N VAL A 24 29.86 -22.54 -69.71
CA VAL A 24 28.48 -22.03 -69.62
C VAL A 24 27.53 -23.11 -69.12
N GLY A 25 27.64 -24.36 -69.60
CA GLY A 25 26.83 -25.48 -69.10
C GLY A 25 27.05 -25.76 -67.61
N SER A 26 28.30 -25.68 -67.16
CA SER A 26 28.67 -25.86 -65.75
C SER A 26 28.13 -24.72 -64.87
N LEU A 27 28.23 -23.47 -65.34
CA LEU A 27 27.65 -22.30 -64.68
C LEU A 27 26.12 -22.42 -64.57
N ASN A 28 25.45 -22.87 -65.63
CA ASN A 28 23.99 -23.05 -65.62
C ASN A 28 23.54 -24.09 -64.59
N SER A 29 24.28 -25.20 -64.47
CA SER A 29 24.02 -26.24 -63.46
C SER A 29 24.22 -25.69 -62.03
N THR A 30 25.25 -24.85 -61.85
CA THR A 30 25.51 -24.17 -60.57
C THR A 30 24.37 -23.21 -60.22
N ILE A 31 23.90 -22.40 -61.17
CA ILE A 31 22.78 -21.46 -60.99
C ILE A 31 21.50 -22.21 -60.59
N GLN A 32 21.20 -23.34 -61.22
CA GLN A 32 20.04 -24.18 -60.86
C GLN A 32 20.16 -24.72 -59.42
N GLY A 33 21.35 -25.17 -59.02
CA GLY A 33 21.61 -25.61 -57.65
C GLY A 33 21.50 -24.48 -56.62
N VAL A 34 21.92 -23.26 -56.95
CA VAL A 34 21.72 -22.09 -56.10
C VAL A 34 20.23 -21.75 -55.99
N SER A 35 19.48 -21.78 -57.10
CA SER A 35 18.05 -21.48 -57.12
C SER A 35 17.25 -22.43 -56.23
N SER A 36 17.51 -23.75 -56.29
CA SER A 36 16.84 -24.73 -55.44
C SER A 36 17.16 -24.54 -53.94
N ARG A 37 18.41 -24.17 -53.62
CA ARG A 37 18.81 -23.80 -52.25
C ARG A 37 18.08 -22.55 -51.77
N VAL A 38 17.94 -21.53 -52.61
CA VAL A 38 17.18 -20.31 -52.28
C VAL A 38 15.71 -20.63 -52.00
N SER A 39 15.07 -21.48 -52.81
CA SER A 39 13.69 -21.91 -52.55
C SER A 39 13.54 -22.64 -51.22
N SER A 40 14.52 -23.51 -50.88
CA SER A 40 14.54 -24.24 -49.61
C SER A 40 14.79 -23.34 -48.40
N LEU A 41 15.64 -22.32 -48.55
CA LEU A 41 15.85 -21.30 -47.53
C LEU A 41 14.57 -20.48 -47.32
N ASN A 42 13.88 -20.11 -48.41
CA ASN A 42 12.65 -19.36 -48.32
C ASN A 42 11.56 -20.12 -47.55
N SER A 43 11.37 -21.42 -47.82
CA SER A 43 10.40 -22.23 -47.07
C SER A 43 10.76 -22.33 -45.57
N THR A 44 12.05 -22.46 -45.26
CA THR A 44 12.55 -22.46 -43.87
C THR A 44 12.26 -21.13 -43.16
N ILE A 45 12.52 -20.00 -43.82
CA ILE A 45 12.26 -18.66 -43.29
C ILE A 45 10.76 -18.49 -42.99
N GLN A 46 9.89 -18.90 -43.92
CA GLN A 46 8.43 -18.80 -43.71
C GLN A 46 7.98 -19.66 -42.51
N GLY A 47 8.55 -20.86 -42.34
CA GLY A 47 8.30 -21.69 -41.16
C GLY A 47 8.73 -21.01 -39.86
N SER A 48 9.92 -20.41 -39.85
CA SER A 48 10.42 -19.67 -38.68
C SER A 48 9.57 -18.44 -38.35
N ILE A 49 9.09 -17.69 -39.35
CA ILE A 49 8.17 -16.56 -39.15
C ILE A 49 6.86 -17.03 -38.50
N ALA A 50 6.29 -18.13 -38.98
CA ALA A 50 5.07 -18.69 -38.39
C ALA A 50 5.28 -19.11 -36.92
N ASN A 51 6.46 -19.65 -36.59
CA ASN A 51 6.81 -19.98 -35.20
C ASN A 51 6.94 -18.71 -34.35
N ILE A 52 7.63 -17.67 -34.84
CA ILE A 52 7.79 -16.39 -34.12
C ILE A 52 6.42 -15.78 -33.80
N ASN A 53 5.49 -15.77 -34.75
CA ASN A 53 4.14 -15.23 -34.53
C ASN A 53 3.40 -15.98 -33.43
N ARG A 54 3.46 -17.33 -33.43
CA ARG A 54 2.88 -18.15 -32.36
C ARG A 54 3.51 -17.87 -30.99
N LEU A 55 4.83 -17.71 -30.93
CA LEU A 55 5.50 -17.35 -29.68
C LEU A 55 5.05 -15.97 -29.18
N SER A 56 4.87 -15.01 -30.08
CA SER A 56 4.37 -13.66 -29.75
C SER A 56 2.94 -13.71 -29.19
N GLU A 57 2.06 -14.53 -29.79
CA GLU A 57 0.70 -14.74 -29.30
C GLU A 57 0.69 -15.37 -27.90
N VAL A 58 1.49 -16.40 -27.67
CA VAL A 58 1.61 -17.05 -26.35
C VAL A 58 2.16 -16.08 -25.30
N ALA A 59 3.19 -15.29 -25.65
CA ALA A 59 3.75 -14.30 -24.73
C ALA A 59 2.72 -13.23 -24.35
N SER A 60 1.90 -12.79 -25.31
CA SER A 60 0.83 -11.84 -25.04
C SER A 60 -0.25 -12.43 -24.13
N ALA A 61 -0.67 -13.68 -24.39
CA ALA A 61 -1.68 -14.36 -23.58
C ALA A 61 -1.20 -14.59 -22.13
N LEU A 62 0.06 -15.01 -21.96
CA LEU A 62 0.65 -15.18 -20.64
C LEU A 62 0.80 -13.84 -19.91
N GLY A 63 1.12 -12.77 -20.64
CA GLY A 63 1.15 -11.41 -20.09
C GLY A 63 -0.21 -10.96 -19.55
N SER A 64 -1.30 -11.23 -20.28
CA SER A 64 -2.66 -10.94 -19.79
C SER A 64 -3.03 -11.78 -18.57
N GLU A 65 -2.75 -13.09 -18.59
CA GLU A 65 -3.08 -13.98 -17.48
C GLU A 65 -2.33 -13.60 -16.18
N LEU A 66 -1.05 -13.22 -16.30
CA LEU A 66 -0.27 -12.74 -15.17
C LEU A 66 -0.84 -11.43 -14.59
N SER A 67 -1.28 -10.51 -15.46
CA SER A 67 -1.90 -9.26 -15.04
C SER A 67 -3.21 -9.49 -14.28
N GLU A 68 -4.07 -10.37 -14.78
CA GLU A 68 -5.33 -10.74 -14.13
C GLU A 68 -5.10 -11.44 -12.79
N LEU A 69 -4.13 -12.35 -12.72
CA LEU A 69 -3.75 -13.02 -11.48
C LEU A 69 -3.24 -12.01 -10.45
N ASN A 70 -2.40 -11.05 -10.87
CA ASN A 70 -1.86 -10.03 -9.98
C ASN A 70 -2.95 -9.09 -9.44
N ALA A 71 -3.90 -8.68 -10.30
CA ALA A 71 -5.05 -7.89 -9.88
C ALA A 71 -5.92 -8.65 -8.86
N THR A 72 -6.15 -9.93 -9.11
CA THR A 72 -6.93 -10.80 -8.21
C THR A 72 -6.25 -10.97 -6.85
N LEU A 73 -4.95 -11.25 -6.83
CA LEU A 73 -4.18 -11.38 -5.59
C LEU A 73 -4.19 -10.09 -4.79
N SER A 74 -3.96 -8.95 -5.46
CA SER A 74 -3.98 -7.63 -4.82
C SER A 74 -5.33 -7.35 -4.16
N GLY A 75 -6.44 -7.66 -4.85
CA GLY A 75 -7.79 -7.51 -4.29
C GLY A 75 -8.04 -8.43 -3.08
N ARG A 76 -7.56 -9.68 -3.12
CA ARG A 76 -7.69 -10.61 -2.00
C ARG A 76 -6.86 -10.18 -0.78
N ILE A 77 -5.66 -9.66 -0.98
CA ILE A 77 -4.81 -9.15 0.10
C ILE A 77 -5.52 -7.99 0.80
N ALA A 78 -5.98 -6.98 0.05
CA ALA A 78 -6.69 -5.84 0.62
C ALA A 78 -7.96 -6.26 1.39
N SER A 79 -8.69 -7.26 0.88
CA SER A 79 -9.85 -7.79 1.58
C SER A 79 -9.50 -8.52 2.87
N LEU A 80 -8.43 -9.32 2.89
CA LEU A 80 -7.96 -10.03 4.08
C LEU A 80 -7.43 -9.06 5.14
N GLU A 81 -6.72 -8.02 4.73
CA GLU A 81 -6.26 -6.95 5.62
C GLU A 81 -7.46 -6.26 6.30
N SER A 82 -8.49 -5.90 5.54
CA SER A 82 -9.71 -5.30 6.09
C SER A 82 -10.45 -6.24 7.06
N GLN A 83 -10.53 -7.54 6.75
CA GLN A 83 -11.18 -8.52 7.63
C GLN A 83 -10.39 -8.70 8.94
N LEU A 84 -9.05 -8.71 8.86
CA LEU A 84 -8.21 -8.84 10.04
C LEU A 84 -8.40 -7.65 10.98
N THR A 85 -8.38 -6.42 10.45
CA THR A 85 -8.65 -5.22 11.25
C THR A 85 -10.03 -5.25 11.89
N GLN A 86 -11.06 -5.69 11.16
CA GLN A 86 -12.40 -5.82 11.71
C GLN A 86 -12.45 -6.86 12.84
N LEU A 87 -11.88 -8.05 12.63
CA LEU A 87 -11.87 -9.10 13.64
C LEU A 87 -11.08 -8.70 14.90
N GLU A 88 -9.96 -8.00 14.74
CA GLU A 88 -9.21 -7.45 15.87
C GLU A 88 -10.05 -6.49 16.71
N SER A 89 -10.90 -5.68 16.05
CA SER A 89 -11.82 -4.78 16.75
C SER A 89 -12.94 -5.53 17.48
N GLU A 90 -13.51 -6.57 16.86
CA GLU A 90 -14.60 -7.38 17.43
C GLU A 90 -14.14 -8.27 18.58
N VAL A 91 -12.89 -8.74 18.57
CA VAL A 91 -12.32 -9.55 19.67
C VAL A 91 -11.95 -8.69 20.87
N ARG A 92 -11.51 -7.44 20.63
CA ARG A 92 -11.06 -6.55 21.71
C ARG A 92 -12.19 -5.78 22.36
N PHE A 93 -13.31 -5.54 21.67
CA PHE A 93 -14.41 -4.71 22.15
C PHE A 93 -15.78 -5.39 21.96
N PRO A 94 -16.77 -5.10 22.81
CA PRO A 94 -16.75 -4.13 23.90
C PRO A 94 -15.89 -4.59 25.09
N VAL A 95 -15.19 -3.65 25.73
CA VAL A 95 -14.51 -3.89 27.02
C VAL A 95 -15.37 -3.35 28.14
N THR A 96 -15.54 -4.14 29.19
CA THR A 96 -16.19 -3.70 30.44
C THR A 96 -15.12 -3.51 31.51
N ILE A 97 -15.05 -2.31 32.09
CA ILE A 97 -14.07 -1.92 33.10
C ILE A 97 -14.83 -1.48 34.35
N VAL A 98 -14.29 -1.84 35.52
CA VAL A 98 -14.72 -1.23 36.80
C VAL A 98 -13.78 -0.07 37.09
N ASP A 99 -14.32 1.14 37.18
CA ASP A 99 -13.53 2.36 37.42
C ASP A 99 -13.23 2.58 38.91
N ALA A 100 -12.47 3.62 39.23
CA ALA A 100 -12.05 3.93 40.61
C ALA A 100 -13.20 4.34 41.55
N LEU A 101 -14.40 4.61 41.02
CA LEU A 101 -15.62 4.84 41.80
C LEU A 101 -16.52 3.60 41.87
N ASN A 102 -15.97 2.43 41.52
CA ASN A 102 -16.65 1.14 41.47
C ASN A 102 -17.85 1.13 40.49
N ARG A 103 -17.79 1.94 39.43
CA ARG A 103 -18.81 1.99 38.38
C ARG A 103 -18.40 1.07 37.24
N THR A 104 -19.38 0.40 36.64
CA THR A 104 -19.17 -0.38 35.42
C THR A 104 -19.22 0.55 34.22
N VAL A 105 -18.10 0.68 33.51
CA VAL A 105 -17.94 1.47 32.29
C VAL A 105 -17.76 0.51 31.12
N VAL A 106 -18.60 0.65 30.10
CA VAL A 106 -18.50 -0.13 28.86
C VAL A 106 -17.90 0.75 27.77
N ILE A 107 -16.77 0.31 27.21
CA ILE A 107 -16.14 0.94 26.06
C ILE A 107 -16.54 0.10 24.84
N PRO A 108 -17.40 0.61 23.94
CA PRO A 108 -18.06 -0.20 22.91
C PRO A 108 -17.14 -0.58 21.75
N SER A 109 -16.12 0.21 21.47
CA SER A 109 -15.17 0.06 20.37
C SER A 109 -13.83 0.68 20.72
N MET A 110 -12.81 0.44 19.89
CA MET A 110 -11.51 1.11 20.05
C MET A 110 -11.70 2.64 20.06
N PRO A 111 -11.29 3.33 21.15
CA PRO A 111 -11.40 4.79 21.20
C PRO A 111 -10.52 5.42 20.13
N MET A 112 -11.01 6.43 19.43
CA MET A 112 -10.28 7.18 18.40
C MET A 112 -10.31 8.69 18.67
N ARG A 113 -11.16 9.15 19.59
CA ARG A 113 -11.33 10.55 19.98
C ARG A 113 -11.42 10.64 21.50
N ILE A 114 -10.25 10.72 22.12
CA ILE A 114 -10.10 10.73 23.57
C ILE A 114 -9.99 12.16 24.08
N VAL A 115 -10.73 12.46 25.16
CA VAL A 115 -10.55 13.68 25.95
C VAL A 115 -10.04 13.31 27.33
N THR A 116 -8.99 13.98 27.80
CA THR A 116 -8.50 13.83 29.17
C THR A 116 -8.83 15.05 30.01
N LEU A 117 -9.17 14.84 31.28
CA LEU A 117 -9.72 15.87 32.17
C LEU A 117 -8.73 16.37 33.23
N ASP A 118 -7.53 15.80 33.28
CA ASP A 118 -6.47 16.19 34.21
C ASP A 118 -5.08 15.75 33.71
N PRO A 119 -3.99 16.34 34.25
CA PRO A 119 -2.61 16.01 33.87
C PRO A 119 -2.26 14.53 33.97
N ALA A 120 -2.74 13.81 35.00
CA ALA A 120 -2.38 12.41 35.20
C ALA A 120 -3.03 11.52 34.12
N ALA A 121 -4.29 11.77 33.79
CA ALA A 121 -4.96 11.09 32.68
C ALA A 121 -4.27 11.37 31.33
N THR A 122 -3.87 12.61 31.07
CA THR A 122 -3.12 13.01 29.86
C THR A 122 -1.78 12.31 29.77
N GLU A 123 -1.01 12.29 30.85
CA GLU A 123 0.29 11.62 30.92
C GLU A 123 0.15 10.11 30.64
N ILE A 124 -0.82 9.44 31.27
CA ILE A 124 -1.08 8.01 31.06
C ILE A 124 -1.44 7.75 29.59
N ALA A 125 -2.33 8.56 29.00
CA ALA A 125 -2.72 8.40 27.59
C ALA A 125 -1.51 8.51 26.66
N LEU A 126 -0.61 9.46 26.88
CA LEU A 126 0.61 9.60 26.09
C LEU A 126 1.59 8.44 26.34
N ALA A 127 1.75 8.02 27.59
CA ALA A 127 2.65 6.93 27.97
C ALA A 127 2.26 5.56 27.37
N VAL A 128 0.96 5.30 27.22
CA VAL A 128 0.47 4.08 26.54
C VAL A 128 0.44 4.21 25.02
N GLY A 129 0.90 5.33 24.46
CA GLY A 129 0.97 5.58 23.02
C GLY A 129 -0.35 6.06 22.40
N ALA A 130 -1.35 6.42 23.21
CA ALA A 130 -2.65 6.91 22.74
C ALA A 130 -2.66 8.40 22.35
N GLY A 131 -1.48 9.05 22.28
CA GLY A 131 -1.35 10.47 21.92
C GLY A 131 -2.01 10.83 20.60
N GLY A 132 -1.92 9.97 19.59
CA GLY A 132 -2.58 10.18 18.29
C GLY A 132 -4.12 10.12 18.32
N GLN A 133 -4.71 9.67 19.42
CA GLN A 133 -6.15 9.58 19.63
C GLN A 133 -6.68 10.74 20.49
N LEU A 134 -5.81 11.57 21.09
CA LEU A 134 -6.21 12.70 21.92
C LEU A 134 -6.73 13.85 21.05
N VAL A 135 -7.96 14.31 21.35
CA VAL A 135 -8.58 15.47 20.68
C VAL A 135 -8.67 16.69 21.60
N ALA A 136 -8.66 16.48 22.93
CA ALA A 136 -8.48 17.56 23.88
C ALA A 136 -7.89 17.12 25.23
N VAL A 137 -7.32 18.11 25.91
CA VAL A 137 -6.80 18.04 27.27
C VAL A 137 -7.32 19.23 28.08
N ASP A 138 -7.33 19.13 29.40
CA ASP A 138 -7.54 20.27 30.28
C ASP A 138 -6.40 21.31 30.19
N ASN A 139 -6.61 22.51 30.71
CA ASN A 139 -5.60 23.58 30.65
C ASN A 139 -4.36 23.30 31.52
N ASP A 140 -4.52 22.56 32.61
CA ASP A 140 -3.47 22.24 33.58
C ASP A 140 -2.50 21.21 32.97
N SER A 141 -2.97 20.35 32.07
CA SER A 141 -2.12 19.45 31.26
C SER A 141 -1.12 20.21 30.39
N VAL A 142 -1.42 21.42 29.93
CA VAL A 142 -0.47 22.24 29.17
C VAL A 142 0.58 22.88 30.08
N LEU A 143 0.28 23.04 31.37
CA LEU A 143 1.13 23.75 32.33
C LEU A 143 2.00 22.81 33.17
N TYR A 144 1.48 21.63 33.51
CA TYR A 144 2.05 20.77 34.56
C TYR A 144 2.50 19.39 34.08
N LEU A 145 2.31 19.05 32.80
CA LEU A 145 2.84 17.78 32.29
C LEU A 145 4.38 17.74 32.45
N PRO A 146 4.95 16.64 32.96
CA PRO A 146 6.38 16.48 33.02
C PRO A 146 6.97 16.09 31.64
N PRO A 147 8.29 16.29 31.42
CA PRO A 147 9.00 15.66 30.33
C PRO A 147 8.90 14.13 30.37
N PRO A 148 8.83 13.44 29.21
CA PRO A 148 9.00 13.99 27.85
C PRO A 148 7.70 14.50 27.20
N PHE A 149 6.56 14.45 27.89
CA PHE A 149 5.25 14.64 27.27
C PHE A 149 4.81 16.10 27.15
N ASN A 150 5.41 16.99 27.94
CA ASN A 150 5.15 18.44 27.88
C ASN A 150 5.34 18.99 26.45
N ASP A 151 6.46 18.65 25.78
CA ASP A 151 6.77 19.14 24.44
C ASP A 151 5.77 18.61 23.41
N THR A 152 5.35 17.35 23.55
CA THR A 152 4.34 16.73 22.69
C THR A 152 3.00 17.47 22.77
N VAL A 153 2.50 17.75 23.97
CA VAL A 153 1.23 18.49 24.14
C VAL A 153 1.35 19.90 23.59
N HIS A 154 2.46 20.61 23.85
CA HIS A 154 2.67 21.94 23.30
C HIS A 154 2.68 21.95 21.77
N GLU A 155 3.35 20.98 21.13
CA GLU A 155 3.37 20.84 19.68
C GLU A 155 1.97 20.56 19.12
N MET A 156 1.23 19.63 19.72
CA MET A 156 -0.11 19.27 19.29
C MET A 156 -1.12 20.42 19.46
N VAL A 157 -0.98 21.23 20.50
CA VAL A 157 -1.78 22.45 20.68
C VAL A 157 -1.38 23.50 19.64
N ALA A 158 -0.08 23.72 19.43
CA ALA A 158 0.42 24.72 18.49
C ALA A 158 0.04 24.42 17.02
N ASN A 159 0.06 23.14 16.62
CA ASN A 159 -0.36 22.71 15.29
C ASN A 159 -1.90 22.54 15.17
N GLY A 160 -2.64 22.71 16.27
CA GLY A 160 -4.10 22.70 16.33
C GLY A 160 -4.74 21.31 16.35
N SER A 161 -3.96 20.23 16.39
CA SER A 161 -4.45 18.85 16.50
C SER A 161 -5.05 18.52 17.87
N LEU A 162 -4.63 19.24 18.91
CA LEU A 162 -5.15 19.09 20.27
C LEU A 162 -5.82 20.38 20.75
N LYS A 163 -7.05 20.27 21.26
CA LYS A 163 -7.76 21.39 21.86
C LYS A 163 -7.52 21.45 23.37
N VAL A 164 -7.53 22.65 23.90
CA VAL A 164 -7.45 22.89 25.35
C VAL A 164 -8.85 23.25 25.81
N ILE A 165 -9.42 22.42 26.67
CA ILE A 165 -10.73 22.66 27.31
C ILE A 165 -10.53 23.35 28.67
N SER A 166 -11.62 23.72 29.33
CA SER A 166 -11.59 24.45 30.60
C SER A 166 -10.86 23.69 31.73
N SER A 167 -10.61 24.40 32.84
CA SER A 167 -9.73 23.89 33.89
C SER A 167 -10.27 22.68 34.64
N THR A 168 -9.33 21.81 35.04
CA THR A 168 -9.53 20.73 36.00
C THR A 168 -10.19 21.27 37.28
N TYR A 169 -9.84 22.46 37.76
CA TYR A 169 -10.34 22.97 39.05
C TYR A 169 -11.74 23.60 39.00
N SER A 170 -12.20 24.06 37.83
CA SER A 170 -13.45 24.83 37.69
C SER A 170 -14.65 24.01 37.24
N SER A 171 -14.53 22.68 37.18
CA SER A 171 -15.34 21.78 36.37
C SER A 171 -15.05 21.94 34.86
N PRO A 172 -14.71 20.85 34.16
CA PRO A 172 -14.68 20.81 32.71
C PRO A 172 -16.03 21.17 32.06
N ASP A 173 -15.99 21.92 30.96
CA ASP A 173 -17.15 22.34 30.17
C ASP A 173 -17.66 21.19 29.29
N ILE A 174 -18.82 20.64 29.65
CA ILE A 174 -19.44 19.51 28.96
C ILE A 174 -19.79 19.86 27.51
N GLU A 175 -20.23 21.08 27.22
CA GLU A 175 -20.59 21.49 25.86
C GLU A 175 -19.35 21.54 24.96
N GLN A 176 -18.24 22.04 25.50
CA GLN A 176 -16.95 22.01 24.78
C GLN A 176 -16.48 20.57 24.55
N ILE A 177 -16.63 19.68 25.54
CA ILE A 177 -16.29 18.26 25.39
C ILE A 177 -17.18 17.62 24.32
N MET A 178 -18.49 17.82 24.36
CA MET A 178 -19.44 17.23 23.41
C MET A 178 -19.25 17.76 21.99
N ALA A 179 -18.91 19.05 21.83
CA ALA A 179 -18.60 19.64 20.53
C ALA A 179 -17.43 18.94 19.81
N LEU A 180 -16.54 18.28 20.58
CA LEU A 180 -15.44 17.48 20.05
C LEU A 180 -15.85 16.05 19.70
N SER A 181 -17.10 15.64 19.96
CA SER A 181 -17.61 14.28 19.66
C SER A 181 -16.64 13.17 20.10
N PRO A 182 -16.24 13.10 21.38
CA PRO A 182 -15.33 12.06 21.86
C PRO A 182 -16.04 10.71 21.95
N ASP A 183 -15.26 9.64 21.84
CA ASP A 183 -15.71 8.27 22.06
C ASP A 183 -15.18 7.67 23.38
N LEU A 184 -14.33 8.41 24.09
CA LEU A 184 -13.91 8.13 25.46
C LEU A 184 -13.47 9.42 26.17
N VAL A 185 -13.89 9.59 27.42
CA VAL A 185 -13.34 10.61 28.31
C VAL A 185 -12.64 9.93 29.47
N ILE A 186 -11.42 10.38 29.79
CA ILE A 186 -10.61 9.85 30.88
C ILE A 186 -10.33 10.96 31.88
N GLY A 187 -10.56 10.69 33.15
CA GLY A 187 -10.16 11.57 34.24
C GLY A 187 -9.73 10.77 35.45
N THR A 188 -9.46 11.46 36.53
CA THR A 188 -9.00 10.88 37.79
C THR A 188 -10.08 11.02 38.87
N ALA A 189 -10.33 9.99 39.67
CA ALA A 189 -11.30 10.03 40.77
C ALA A 189 -10.90 11.02 41.87
N GLY A 190 -11.87 11.55 42.63
CA GLY A 190 -11.63 12.49 43.73
C GLY A 190 -11.94 13.97 43.42
N TRP A 191 -12.19 14.34 42.16
CA TRP A 191 -12.71 15.67 41.84
C TRP A 191 -14.23 15.74 42.08
N GLY A 192 -14.70 16.80 42.74
CA GLY A 192 -16.10 16.95 43.15
C GLY A 192 -17.13 16.94 42.01
N TYR A 193 -16.72 17.23 40.78
CA TYR A 193 -17.56 17.23 39.59
C TYR A 193 -17.59 15.88 38.84
N ASN A 194 -16.75 14.91 39.22
CA ASN A 194 -16.57 13.67 38.47
C ASN A 194 -17.87 12.90 38.22
N ASN A 195 -18.71 12.76 39.26
CA ASN A 195 -19.98 12.06 39.14
C ASN A 195 -20.95 12.77 38.18
N TYR A 196 -20.98 14.12 38.20
CA TYR A 196 -21.84 14.91 37.32
C TYR A 196 -21.42 14.79 35.85
N ILE A 197 -20.13 14.99 35.55
CA ILE A 197 -19.61 14.86 34.19
C ILE A 197 -19.83 13.46 33.66
N ALA A 198 -19.46 12.46 34.47
CA ALA A 198 -19.50 11.09 34.02
C ALA A 198 -20.93 10.56 33.83
N SER A 199 -21.89 10.96 34.67
CA SER A 199 -23.30 10.61 34.46
C SER A 199 -23.91 11.33 33.26
N THR A 200 -23.60 12.61 33.08
CA THR A 200 -24.12 13.41 31.97
C THR A 200 -23.61 12.90 30.63
N LEU A 201 -22.30 12.76 30.45
CA LEU A 201 -21.71 12.25 29.21
C LEU A 201 -22.13 10.80 28.91
N ALA A 202 -22.23 9.95 29.94
CA ALA A 202 -22.74 8.59 29.76
C ALA A 202 -24.20 8.57 29.27
N SER A 203 -25.04 9.54 29.66
CA SER A 203 -26.41 9.66 29.15
C SER A 203 -26.48 9.97 27.64
N TYR A 204 -25.40 10.54 27.09
CA TYR A 204 -25.21 10.76 25.65
C TYR A 204 -24.42 9.61 24.97
N GLY A 205 -24.16 8.51 25.67
CA GLY A 205 -23.45 7.35 25.14
C GLY A 205 -21.92 7.49 25.10
N ILE A 206 -21.36 8.52 25.74
CA ILE A 206 -19.92 8.74 25.81
C ILE A 206 -19.40 8.12 27.12
N PRO A 207 -18.59 7.04 27.07
CA PRO A 207 -18.05 6.44 28.27
C PRO A 207 -17.05 7.37 28.96
N VAL A 208 -17.13 7.43 30.29
CA VAL A 208 -16.20 8.20 31.12
C VAL A 208 -15.50 7.28 32.11
N LEU A 209 -14.20 7.07 31.91
CA LEU A 209 -13.35 6.24 32.74
C LEU A 209 -12.63 7.11 33.79
N LEU A 210 -12.89 6.85 35.07
CA LEU A 210 -12.22 7.52 36.17
C LEU A 210 -11.12 6.63 36.75
N LEU A 211 -9.88 7.07 36.62
CA LEU A 211 -8.69 6.40 37.13
C LEU A 211 -8.51 6.64 38.63
N PRO A 212 -7.81 5.75 39.35
CA PRO A 212 -7.52 5.95 40.77
C PRO A 212 -6.65 7.19 41.02
N SER A 213 -6.89 7.83 42.15
CA SER A 213 -6.09 8.90 42.75
C SER A 213 -5.54 8.47 44.11
N SER A 214 -4.65 9.27 44.69
CA SER A 214 -4.15 9.06 46.06
C SER A 214 -5.24 9.05 47.13
N GLU A 215 -6.43 9.55 46.82
CA GLU A 215 -7.58 9.58 47.72
C GLU A 215 -8.71 8.63 47.29
N SER A 216 -8.45 7.73 46.34
CA SER A 216 -9.43 6.71 45.98
C SER A 216 -9.59 5.68 47.10
N PRO A 217 -10.83 5.24 47.40
CA PRO A 217 -11.13 4.31 48.49
C PRO A 217 -10.54 2.91 48.30
#